data_AF-A0A8C4TF97-F1
#
_entry.id   AF-A0A8C4TF97-F1
#
_cell.length_a   1.000
_cell.length_b   1.000
_cell.length_c   1.000
_cell.angle_alpha   90.00
_cell.angle_beta   90.00
_cell.angle_gamma   90.00
#
_symmetry.space_group_name_H-M   'P 1'
#
loop_
_entity.id
_entity.type
_entity.pdbx_description
1 polymer ?
#
loop_
_entity_poly.entity_id
_entity_poly.type
_entity_poly.pdbx_seq_one_letter_code
_entity_poly.pdbx_strand_id
1 'polypeptide(L)'
;MTRSTRTSNERERHRMHKLNNAFQALREAIPHVKTDKKLSKIETLTLAKNYIKSLTGIILDMSSGVLPAAVAGDSAGASRLMQSRRPELDEAGGERLAQYLTQITGYREGS
;
A
#
# COMPACT_ATOMS: atom_id res chain seq x y z
N MET A 1 -18.08 29.19 -23.41
CA MET A 1 -16.78 28.82 -22.80
C MET A 1 -16.81 27.35 -22.31
N THR A 2 -16.85 26.35 -23.21
CA THR A 2 -17.16 24.94 -22.83
C THR A 2 -16.26 23.86 -23.45
N ARG A 3 -15.31 24.21 -24.32
CA ARG A 3 -14.44 23.20 -24.98
C ARG A 3 -13.27 22.72 -24.12
N SER A 4 -12.69 23.58 -23.28
CA SER A 4 -11.52 23.24 -22.44
C SER A 4 -11.85 22.31 -21.25
N THR A 5 -13.07 22.39 -20.73
CA THR A 5 -13.52 21.53 -19.61
C THR A 5 -13.77 20.10 -20.06
N ARG A 6 -14.33 19.90 -21.27
CA ARG A 6 -14.61 18.58 -21.81
C ARG A 6 -13.33 17.77 -22.07
N THR A 7 -12.30 18.40 -22.62
CA THR A 7 -11.00 17.76 -22.86
C THR A 7 -10.25 17.47 -21.55
N SER A 8 -10.36 18.35 -20.55
CA SER A 8 -9.80 18.10 -19.22
C SER A 8 -10.47 16.91 -18.53
N ASN A 9 -11.80 16.85 -18.52
CA ASN A 9 -12.57 15.75 -17.93
C ASN A 9 -12.26 14.40 -18.59
N GLU A 10 -12.07 14.40 -19.90
CA GLU A 10 -11.69 13.22 -20.65
C GLU A 10 -10.30 12.70 -20.26
N ARG A 11 -9.32 13.60 -20.06
CA ARG A 11 -7.99 13.21 -19.58
C ARG A 11 -8.04 12.60 -18.18
N GLU A 12 -8.82 13.18 -17.26
CA GLU A 12 -8.93 12.61 -15.91
C GLU A 12 -9.62 11.25 -15.91
N ARG A 13 -10.64 11.08 -16.77
CA ARG A 13 -11.27 9.77 -16.98
C ARG A 13 -10.26 8.72 -17.45
N HIS A 14 -9.41 9.05 -18.43
CA HIS A 14 -8.34 8.15 -18.89
C HIS A 14 -7.32 7.85 -17.78
N ARG A 15 -6.94 8.84 -16.97
CA ARG A 15 -6.04 8.65 -15.82
C ARG A 15 -6.63 7.68 -14.80
N MET A 16 -7.92 7.85 -14.48
CA MET A 16 -8.65 6.95 -13.58
C MET A 16 -8.80 5.54 -14.14
N HIS A 17 -9.04 5.37 -15.44
CA HIS A 17 -9.06 4.05 -16.07
C HIS A 17 -7.70 3.35 -15.94
N LYS A 18 -6.58 4.04 -16.22
CA LYS A 18 -5.24 3.48 -16.03
C LYS A 18 -4.99 3.05 -14.59
N LEU A 19 -5.36 3.89 -13.62
CA LEU A 19 -5.22 3.57 -12.20
C LEU A 19 -6.04 2.34 -11.80
N ASN A 20 -7.31 2.28 -12.21
CA ASN A 20 -8.19 1.17 -11.88
C ASN A 20 -7.73 -0.15 -12.53
N ASN A 21 -7.18 -0.10 -13.73
CA ASN A 21 -6.59 -1.27 -14.40
C ASN A 21 -5.37 -1.78 -13.64
N ALA A 22 -4.45 -0.90 -13.24
CA ALA A 22 -3.31 -1.29 -12.40
C ALA A 22 -3.76 -1.88 -11.06
N PHE A 23 -4.82 -1.31 -10.47
CA PHE A 23 -5.40 -1.81 -9.23
C PHE A 23 -6.03 -3.19 -9.39
N GLN A 24 -6.65 -3.46 -10.54
CA GLN A 24 -7.21 -4.76 -10.88
C GLN A 24 -6.12 -5.82 -11.06
N ALA A 25 -5.05 -5.49 -11.80
CA ALA A 25 -3.88 -6.36 -11.94
C ALA A 25 -3.25 -6.71 -10.57
N LEU A 26 -3.22 -5.75 -9.63
CA LEU A 26 -2.76 -6.01 -8.27
C LEU A 26 -3.64 -7.03 -7.53
N ARG A 27 -4.96 -6.99 -7.72
CA ARG A 27 -5.87 -7.99 -7.11
C ARG A 27 -5.60 -9.39 -7.63
N GLU A 28 -5.35 -9.52 -8.93
CA GLU A 28 -5.08 -10.80 -9.60
C GLU A 28 -3.76 -11.42 -9.13
N ALA A 29 -2.79 -10.61 -8.70
CA ALA A 29 -1.53 -11.08 -8.15
C ALA A 29 -1.62 -11.60 -6.69
N ILE A 30 -2.72 -11.33 -5.98
CA ILE A 30 -2.90 -11.74 -4.57
C ILE A 30 -3.46 -13.18 -4.54
N PRO A 31 -2.77 -14.13 -3.90
CA PRO A 31 -3.25 -15.50 -3.80
C PRO A 31 -4.52 -15.60 -2.94
N HIS A 32 -5.39 -16.54 -3.27
CA HIS A 32 -6.64 -16.87 -2.55
C HIS A 32 -7.81 -15.90 -2.68
N VAL A 33 -7.80 -14.96 -3.63
CA VAL A 33 -9.02 -14.25 -4.04
C VAL A 33 -9.84 -15.12 -4.99
N LYS A 34 -10.24 -16.32 -4.54
CA LYS A 34 -11.17 -17.23 -5.25
C LYS A 34 -12.64 -16.90 -4.98
N THR A 35 -12.90 -15.77 -4.33
CA THR A 35 -14.25 -15.34 -4.05
C THR A 35 -14.70 -14.43 -5.18
N ASP A 36 -15.92 -14.61 -5.69
CA ASP A 36 -16.57 -13.68 -6.64
C ASP A 36 -16.69 -12.23 -6.08
N LYS A 37 -16.22 -12.02 -4.85
CA LYS A 37 -16.16 -10.76 -4.15
C LYS A 37 -14.87 -10.00 -4.51
N LYS A 38 -15.06 -8.84 -5.16
CA LYS A 38 -13.99 -7.87 -5.40
C LYS A 38 -13.49 -7.28 -4.08
N LEU A 39 -12.18 -7.38 -3.84
CA LEU A 39 -11.53 -6.71 -2.71
C LEU A 39 -11.64 -5.18 -2.81
N SER A 40 -11.92 -4.53 -1.69
CA SER A 40 -11.83 -3.07 -1.58
C SER A 40 -10.39 -2.59 -1.79
N LYS A 41 -10.23 -1.26 -1.97
CA LYS A 41 -8.89 -0.70 -2.19
C LYS A 41 -7.97 -0.92 -0.98
N ILE A 42 -8.49 -0.74 0.22
CA ILE A 42 -7.68 -0.91 1.43
C ILE A 42 -7.31 -2.38 1.64
N GLU A 43 -8.26 -3.31 1.45
CA GLU A 43 -7.99 -4.75 1.59
C GLU A 43 -6.92 -5.21 0.59
N THR A 44 -7.02 -4.76 -0.67
CA THR A 44 -6.06 -5.11 -1.72
C THR A 44 -4.64 -4.62 -1.36
N LEU A 45 -4.51 -3.37 -0.89
CA LEU A 45 -3.20 -2.82 -0.51
C LEU A 45 -2.62 -3.53 0.73
N THR A 46 -3.45 -3.81 1.73
CA THR A 46 -3.05 -4.53 2.94
C THR A 46 -2.59 -5.95 2.62
N LEU A 47 -3.36 -6.68 1.83
CA LEU A 47 -3.03 -8.05 1.43
C LEU A 47 -1.79 -8.11 0.54
N ALA A 48 -1.64 -7.20 -0.43
CA ALA A 48 -0.44 -7.12 -1.26
C ALA A 48 0.82 -6.89 -0.43
N LYS A 49 0.78 -5.95 0.52
CA LYS A 49 1.89 -5.69 1.45
C LYS A 49 2.26 -6.95 2.24
N ASN A 50 1.28 -7.63 2.80
CA ASN A 50 1.50 -8.84 3.59
C ASN A 50 2.04 -9.98 2.72
N TYR A 51 1.53 -10.12 1.50
CA TYR A 51 1.98 -11.15 0.58
C TYR A 51 3.45 -10.99 0.19
N ILE A 52 3.87 -9.77 -0.15
CA ILE A 52 5.29 -9.47 -0.41
C ILE A 52 6.14 -9.86 0.81
N LYS A 53 5.73 -9.48 2.04
CA LYS A 53 6.45 -9.84 3.26
C LYS A 53 6.58 -11.35 3.45
N SER A 54 5.49 -12.10 3.24
CA SER A 54 5.48 -13.55 3.39
C SER A 54 6.40 -14.21 2.36
N LEU A 55 6.34 -13.81 1.09
CA LEU A 55 7.23 -14.35 0.05
C LEU A 55 8.71 -14.05 0.37
N THR A 56 9.02 -12.83 0.79
CA THR A 56 10.39 -12.46 1.19
C THR A 56 10.87 -13.33 2.35
N GLY A 57 10.04 -13.55 3.37
CA GLY A 57 10.37 -14.45 4.49
C GLY A 57 10.67 -15.86 4.02
N ILE A 58 9.77 -16.44 3.22
CA ILE A 58 9.94 -17.80 2.66
C ILE A 58 11.25 -17.92 1.86
N ILE A 59 11.57 -16.94 1.02
CA ILE A 59 12.82 -16.93 0.23
C ILE A 59 14.06 -16.88 1.13
N LEU A 60 14.03 -16.04 2.17
CA LEU A 60 15.14 -15.92 3.12
C LEU A 60 15.32 -17.21 3.92
N ASP A 61 14.25 -17.80 4.42
CA ASP A 61 14.27 -19.07 5.16
C ASP A 61 14.85 -20.19 4.30
N MET A 62 14.41 -20.31 3.04
CA MET A 62 14.95 -21.27 2.08
C MET A 62 16.45 -21.03 1.80
N SER A 63 16.87 -19.77 1.70
CA SER A 63 18.29 -19.43 1.45
C SER A 63 19.20 -19.69 2.66
N SER A 64 18.64 -19.73 3.87
CA SER A 64 19.40 -19.93 5.11
C SER A 64 19.54 -21.42 5.49
N GLY A 65 18.91 -22.34 4.75
CA GLY A 65 19.01 -23.79 4.96
C GLY A 65 18.32 -24.29 6.24
N VAL A 66 17.51 -23.45 6.90
CA VAL A 66 16.77 -23.82 8.10
C VAL A 66 15.33 -24.11 7.74
N LEU A 67 14.94 -25.37 7.86
CA LEU A 67 13.58 -25.85 7.67
C LEU A 67 12.69 -25.22 8.77
N PRO A 68 11.46 -24.77 8.46
CA PRO A 68 10.69 -23.98 9.42
C PRO A 68 10.08 -24.91 10.48
N ALA A 69 10.76 -25.01 11.62
CA ALA A 69 10.13 -25.40 12.86
C ALA A 69 9.21 -24.25 13.30
N ALA A 70 7.95 -24.36 12.90
CA ALA A 70 6.77 -23.82 13.58
C ALA A 70 6.78 -22.33 13.94
N VAL A 71 5.88 -21.59 13.28
CA VAL A 71 4.94 -20.65 13.92
C VAL A 71 5.22 -20.33 15.40
N ALA A 72 6.06 -19.34 15.65
CA ALA A 72 6.08 -18.60 16.91
C ALA A 72 6.76 -17.26 16.64
N GLY A 73 6.07 -16.18 17.01
CA GLY A 73 6.51 -14.82 16.71
C GLY A 73 7.88 -14.53 17.33
N ASP A 74 8.82 -14.12 16.48
CA ASP A 74 9.90 -13.27 16.95
C ASP A 74 10.09 -12.08 16.00
N SER A 75 9.52 -10.95 16.41
CA SER A 75 9.67 -9.63 15.80
C SER A 75 11.07 -9.02 15.96
N ALA A 76 12.00 -9.72 16.64
CA ALA A 76 13.33 -9.18 16.92
C ALA A 76 14.29 -9.22 15.72
N GLY A 77 14.21 -10.25 14.85
CA GLY A 77 15.13 -10.42 13.73
C GLY A 77 14.95 -9.38 12.61
N ALA A 78 13.70 -9.10 12.24
CA ALA A 78 13.36 -8.15 11.17
C ALA A 78 13.59 -6.67 11.57
N SER A 79 13.51 -6.35 12.87
CA SER A 79 13.65 -4.98 13.37
C SER A 79 15.09 -4.45 13.24
N ARG A 80 16.09 -5.32 13.37
CA ARG A 80 17.50 -4.91 13.42
C ARG A 80 18.07 -4.47 12.07
N LEU A 81 17.54 -5.00 10.96
CA LEU A 81 17.94 -4.63 9.59
C LEU A 81 17.13 -3.47 8.99
N MET A 82 16.00 -3.07 9.60
CA MET A 82 15.27 -1.85 9.23
C MET A 82 15.88 -0.59 9.87
N GLN A 83 16.63 -0.73 10.97
CA GLN A 83 17.32 0.38 11.64
C GLN A 83 18.50 0.94 10.80
N SER A 84 19.13 0.10 9.97
CA SER A 84 20.30 0.47 9.16
C SER A 84 19.96 1.13 7.82
N ARG A 85 18.66 1.24 7.47
CA ARG A 85 18.19 1.96 6.27
C ARG A 85 17.23 3.08 6.63
N ARG A 86 17.65 3.96 7.53
CA ARG A 86 16.97 5.24 7.75
C ARG A 86 17.80 6.34 7.07
N PRO A 87 17.48 6.76 5.83
CA PRO A 87 17.90 8.09 5.41
C PRO A 87 17.11 9.09 6.26
N GLU A 88 17.77 10.14 6.73
CA GLU A 88 17.13 11.25 7.43
C GLU A 88 15.97 11.79 6.58
N LEU A 89 14.75 11.41 6.95
CA LEU A 89 13.56 12.10 6.48
C LEU A 89 13.48 13.35 7.33
N ASP A 90 14.02 14.43 6.77
CA ASP A 90 13.84 15.81 7.20
C ASP A 90 12.50 15.99 7.93
N GLU A 91 12.58 16.42 9.20
CA GLU A 91 11.46 16.57 10.14
C GLU A 91 10.32 17.46 9.58
N ALA A 92 10.58 18.22 8.52
CA ALA A 92 9.60 18.99 7.74
C ALA A 92 8.50 18.14 7.08
N GLY A 93 8.75 16.85 6.81
CA GLY A 93 7.77 15.96 6.16
C GLY A 93 6.62 15.54 7.08
N GLY A 94 6.90 15.38 8.38
CA GLY A 94 5.92 14.96 9.38
C GLY A 94 4.91 16.06 9.71
N GLU A 95 5.39 17.30 9.83
CA GLU A 95 4.54 18.47 10.10
C GLU A 95 3.54 18.75 8.96
N ARG A 96 3.98 18.61 7.69
CA ARG A 96 3.10 18.76 6.52
C ARG A 96 1.99 17.73 6.49
N LEU A 97 2.27 16.48 6.90
CA LEU A 97 1.25 15.44 7.00
C LEU A 97 0.29 15.70 8.15
N ALA A 98 0.79 16.14 9.31
CA ALA A 98 -0.05 16.51 10.44
C ALA A 98 -1.00 17.67 10.09
N GLN A 99 -0.49 18.71 9.42
CA GLN A 99 -1.30 19.84 8.94
C GLN A 99 -2.38 19.39 7.94
N TYR A 100 -2.03 18.51 7.00
CA TYR A 100 -2.99 17.99 6.02
C TYR A 100 -4.11 17.17 6.68
N LEU A 101 -3.78 16.33 7.67
CA LEU A 101 -4.76 15.52 8.39
C LEU A 101 -5.70 16.39 9.25
N THR A 102 -5.17 17.40 9.94
CA THR A 102 -5.97 18.38 10.69
C THR A 102 -6.93 19.14 9.77
N GLN A 103 -6.46 19.52 8.58
CA GLN A 103 -7.27 20.23 7.60
C GLN A 103 -8.39 19.34 7.05
N ILE A 104 -8.16 18.03 6.85
CA ILE A 104 -9.20 17.08 6.44
C ILE A 104 -10.27 16.90 7.52
N THR A 105 -9.90 16.82 8.80
CA THR A 105 -10.86 16.61 9.89
C THR A 105 -11.66 17.86 10.23
N GLY A 106 -11.08 19.06 10.02
CA GLY A 106 -11.76 20.34 10.27
C GLY A 106 -12.98 20.59 9.36
N TYR A 107 -13.03 20.00 8.16
CA TYR A 107 -14.19 20.10 7.26
C TYR A 107 -15.40 19.26 7.69
N ARG A 108 -15.28 18.41 8.72
CA ARG A 108 -16.36 17.52 9.17
C ARG A 108 -17.23 18.12 10.30
N GLU A 109 -16.72 19.08 11.05
CA GLU A 109 -17.38 19.65 12.25
C GLU A 109 -17.97 21.05 12.00
N GLY A 110 -18.24 21.41 10.75
CA GLY A 110 -18.77 22.73 10.38
C GLY A 110 -19.89 22.65 9.36
N SER A 111 -21.06 22.16 9.77
CA SER A 111 -22.36 22.56 9.21
C SER A 111 -23.49 22.30 10.19
#